data_AF-A0AA45M9Y4-F1
#
_entry.id   AF-A0AA45M9Y4-F1
#
_cell.length_a   1.000
_cell.length_b   1.000
_cell.length_c   1.000
_cell.angle_alpha   90.00
_cell.angle_beta   90.00
_cell.angle_gamma   90.00
#
_symmetry.space_group_name_H-M   'P 1'
#
loop_
_entity.id
_entity.type
_entity.pdbx_description
1 polymer ?
#
loop_
_entity_poly.entity_id
_entity_poly.type
_entity_poly.pdbx_seq_one_letter_code
_entity_poly.pdbx_strand_id
1 'polypeptide(L)'
;MIALGLLAGCETSNMQKPFGPYVSTLKDGEYVTKDAPNGRFTVLSIRQSGGKGFFGAWHSDYKRLIHNGRIVIEKSDLIEPWPGLDRPAFFVHSNSPLEKEEYLVHETAGKVVVDRIDHGDLEHSDSQRVMTREFPFGYPLRAGARYFPGVSTPGFLLSVFPMKVQVLPAPFNERRDKLWIQSLASISPDQKSFAYVDSLDEPSSLLVADDNGESRDALPIPIVSLPREPDPKVNPYERVRAWFDQSYTWQRNAEGKWDIVPIAPVAPEHRNTANPLEEIFLTEAGGYRNCFITAHKGCASGWRQATAGEMNREFGEDYTPPFVYAPVTPMQAFGANAKLVLLRRVHFSGSGYTLFAESTPEKVVAEISRRLQQRKITFVRVDQCPRGEDNKRSDCDALIKSNLGKQGRNGYGLDEVIHAGETGGTVFVMRNLAVVVLSSKNGGTMIATIFRQDFSRGDPPSAE
;
A
#
# COMPACT_ATOMS: atom_id res chain seq x y z
N MET A 1 30.48 68.65 1.26
CA MET A 1 31.41 68.05 0.27
C MET A 1 32.43 67.23 1.04
N ILE A 2 32.19 65.93 1.17
CA ILE A 2 33.09 64.98 1.84
C ILE A 2 33.41 63.91 0.81
N ALA A 3 34.70 63.71 0.60
CA ALA A 3 35.27 62.82 -0.38
C ALA A 3 34.89 61.35 -0.11
N LEU A 4 34.40 60.68 -1.15
CA LEU A 4 34.39 59.23 -1.28
C LEU A 4 35.83 58.71 -1.16
N GLY A 5 36.16 58.14 0.00
CA GLY A 5 37.29 57.22 0.13
C GLY A 5 36.82 55.82 -0.25
N LEU A 6 37.13 55.41 -1.48
CA LEU A 6 37.10 54.01 -1.92
C LEU A 6 38.04 53.18 -1.04
N LEU A 7 37.51 52.64 0.07
CA LEU A 7 38.05 51.41 0.64
C LEU A 7 37.47 50.26 -0.18
N ALA A 8 38.13 49.99 -1.31
CA ALA A 8 38.15 48.66 -1.88
C ALA A 8 38.76 47.74 -0.83
N GLY A 9 37.91 47.20 0.04
CA GLY A 9 38.27 46.09 0.90
C GLY A 9 38.65 44.92 -0.01
N CYS A 10 39.95 44.75 -0.25
CA CYS A 10 40.54 43.44 -0.50
C CYS A 10 40.41 42.59 0.77
N GLU A 11 39.18 42.35 1.23
CA GLU A 11 38.90 41.20 2.09
C GLU A 11 38.86 40.01 1.15
N THR A 12 40.05 39.52 0.80
CA THR A 12 40.18 38.11 0.47
C THR A 12 39.69 37.38 1.71
N SER A 13 38.53 36.75 1.61
CA SER A 13 37.99 35.87 2.63
C SER A 13 39.12 34.94 3.08
N ASN A 14 39.62 35.10 4.32
CA ASN A 14 40.65 34.25 4.93
C ASN A 14 40.07 32.85 5.21
N MET A 15 39.64 32.17 4.14
CA MET A 15 39.24 30.78 4.16
C MET A 15 40.51 29.93 4.23
N GLN A 16 40.51 28.93 5.11
CA GLN A 16 41.64 28.03 5.26
C GLN A 16 41.91 27.32 3.93
N LYS A 17 43.15 27.40 3.44
CA LYS A 17 43.55 26.66 2.24
C LYS A 17 43.39 25.16 2.46
N PRO A 18 42.90 24.40 1.47
CA PRO A 18 42.72 22.96 1.61
C PRO A 18 44.09 22.27 1.75
N PHE A 19 44.09 21.11 2.41
CA PHE A 19 45.29 20.30 2.62
C PHE A 19 44.95 18.81 2.59
N GLY A 20 45.97 17.95 2.51
CA GLY A 20 45.80 16.50 2.51
C GLY A 20 45.70 15.87 1.10
N PRO A 21 45.41 14.55 1.03
CA PRO A 21 45.51 13.76 -0.21
C PRO A 21 44.50 14.17 -1.29
N TYR A 22 43.42 14.86 -0.91
CA TYR A 22 42.35 15.29 -1.80
C TYR A 22 42.40 16.79 -2.13
N VAL A 23 43.49 17.49 -1.81
CA VAL A 23 43.63 18.96 -1.96
C VAL A 23 43.26 19.46 -3.36
N SER A 24 43.58 18.72 -4.42
CA SER A 24 43.26 19.07 -5.81
C SER A 24 41.75 19.03 -6.12
N THR A 25 40.96 18.46 -5.21
CA THR A 25 39.50 18.31 -5.35
C THR A 25 38.73 19.17 -4.36
N LEU A 26 39.40 20.00 -3.56
CA LEU A 26 38.81 20.85 -2.52
C LEU A 26 38.92 22.33 -2.89
N LYS A 27 37.95 23.13 -2.45
CA LYS A 27 38.00 24.60 -2.51
C LYS A 27 38.49 25.18 -1.18
N ASP A 28 38.86 26.46 -1.19
CA ASP A 28 39.20 27.16 0.05
C ASP A 28 38.05 27.10 1.06
N GLY A 29 38.38 26.81 2.32
CA GLY A 29 37.43 26.62 3.41
C GLY A 29 36.79 25.23 3.46
N GLU A 30 37.09 24.33 2.52
CA GLU A 30 36.66 22.93 2.54
C GLU A 30 37.73 22.02 3.12
N TYR A 31 37.33 21.04 3.92
CA TYR A 31 38.18 19.94 4.34
C TYR A 31 37.40 18.63 4.44
N VAL A 32 38.10 17.52 4.19
CA VAL A 32 37.53 16.18 4.29
C VAL A 32 37.46 15.77 5.75
N THR A 33 36.26 15.43 6.22
CA THR A 33 36.03 14.87 7.56
C THR A 33 36.06 13.35 7.56
N LYS A 34 35.72 12.73 6.43
CA LYS A 34 35.75 11.28 6.22
C LYS A 34 35.85 10.95 4.74
N ASP A 35 36.63 9.95 4.39
CA ASP A 35 36.67 9.34 3.07
C ASP A 35 36.22 7.87 3.11
N ALA A 36 35.63 7.40 2.01
CA ALA A 36 35.21 6.02 1.83
C ALA A 36 35.55 5.57 0.39
N PRO A 37 36.71 4.92 0.17
CA PRO A 37 37.10 4.40 -1.13
C PRO A 37 36.26 3.18 -1.52
N ASN A 38 35.88 3.09 -2.79
CA ASN A 38 35.16 1.95 -3.36
C ASN A 38 35.56 1.79 -4.84
N GLY A 39 36.52 0.90 -5.10
CA GLY A 39 37.17 0.77 -6.40
C GLY A 39 37.89 2.07 -6.79
N ARG A 40 37.61 2.58 -8.00
CA ARG A 40 38.16 3.85 -8.51
C ARG A 40 37.42 5.09 -7.99
N PHE A 41 36.30 4.89 -7.30
CA PHE A 41 35.53 5.95 -6.69
C PHE A 41 35.95 6.19 -5.24
N THR A 42 35.74 7.42 -4.76
CA THR A 42 35.84 7.75 -3.34
C THR A 42 34.73 8.72 -2.96
N VAL A 43 33.97 8.38 -1.92
CA VAL A 43 32.99 9.29 -1.32
C VAL A 43 33.69 10.10 -0.24
N LEU A 44 33.70 11.42 -0.38
CA LEU A 44 34.25 12.36 0.58
C LEU A 44 33.10 13.01 1.35
N SER A 45 33.15 12.96 2.67
CA SER A 45 32.35 13.83 3.54
C SER A 45 33.15 15.11 3.75
N ILE A 46 32.58 16.24 3.36
CA ILE A 46 33.24 17.54 3.37
C ILE A 46 32.51 18.45 4.35
N ARG A 47 33.29 19.13 5.17
CA ARG A 47 32.82 20.27 5.94
C ARG A 47 33.38 21.53 5.29
N GLN A 48 32.49 22.43 4.90
CA GLN A 48 32.86 23.77 4.46
C GLN A 48 32.57 24.74 5.58
N SER A 49 33.59 25.51 5.97
CA SER A 49 33.49 26.57 6.97
C SER A 49 33.84 27.91 6.35
N GLY A 50 33.06 28.95 6.67
CA GLY A 50 33.32 30.31 6.23
C GLY A 50 32.86 31.35 7.25
N GLY A 51 33.43 32.56 7.12
CA GLY A 51 33.06 33.75 7.89
C GLY A 51 34.01 34.11 9.04
N LYS A 52 34.35 35.40 9.15
CA LYS A 52 34.75 36.10 10.38
C LYS A 52 34.13 37.51 10.33
N GLY A 53 33.43 37.90 11.40
CA GLY A 53 32.72 39.18 11.50
C GLY A 53 31.36 39.02 12.18
N PHE A 54 30.61 40.13 12.30
CA PHE A 54 29.37 40.28 13.08
C PHE A 54 28.23 39.29 12.72
N PHE A 55 28.33 38.58 11.58
CA PHE A 55 27.31 37.66 11.06
C PHE A 55 27.49 36.18 11.44
N GLY A 56 28.52 35.84 12.24
CA GLY A 56 28.73 34.48 12.76
C GLY A 56 29.42 33.51 11.79
N ALA A 57 30.00 32.44 12.34
CA ALA A 57 30.60 31.37 11.55
C ALA A 57 29.49 30.46 11.00
N TRP A 58 29.51 30.18 9.69
CA TRP A 58 28.61 29.20 9.08
C TRP A 58 29.37 27.94 8.71
N HIS A 59 28.67 26.82 8.79
CA HIS A 59 29.19 25.50 8.43
C HIS A 59 28.16 24.80 7.55
N SER A 60 28.63 24.15 6.49
CA SER A 60 27.83 23.28 5.64
C SER A 60 28.54 21.95 5.53
N ASP A 61 27.84 20.89 5.93
CA ASP A 61 28.28 19.50 5.75
C ASP A 61 27.61 18.94 4.51
N TYR A 62 28.37 18.29 3.64
CA TYR A 62 27.88 17.64 2.44
C TYR A 62 28.82 16.52 1.98
N LYS A 63 28.42 15.78 0.95
CA LYS A 63 29.21 14.73 0.31
C LYS A 63 29.64 15.11 -1.10
N ARG A 64 30.80 14.62 -1.50
CA ARG A 64 31.40 14.74 -2.84
C ARG A 64 31.81 13.36 -3.33
N LEU A 65 31.57 13.06 -4.60
CA LEU A 65 32.03 11.82 -5.22
C LEU A 65 33.16 12.14 -6.19
N ILE A 66 34.29 11.45 -6.04
CA ILE A 66 35.43 11.56 -6.95
C ILE A 66 35.70 10.21 -7.62
N HIS A 67 36.29 10.25 -8.82
CA HIS A 67 36.77 9.08 -9.56
C HIS A 67 38.19 9.35 -10.07
N ASN A 68 39.16 8.54 -9.67
CA ASN A 68 40.60 8.73 -9.97
C ASN A 68 41.08 10.17 -9.73
N GLY A 69 40.70 10.77 -8.60
CA GLY A 69 41.11 12.12 -8.22
C GLY A 69 40.40 13.27 -8.95
N ARG A 70 39.36 12.98 -9.76
CA ARG A 70 38.53 14.00 -10.43
C ARG A 70 37.14 14.04 -9.82
N ILE A 71 36.58 15.25 -9.69
CA ILE A 71 35.23 15.46 -9.17
C ILE A 71 34.20 14.93 -10.18
N VAL A 72 33.30 14.08 -9.70
CA VAL A 72 32.14 13.56 -10.44
C VAL A 72 30.86 14.24 -9.95
N ILE A 73 30.66 14.28 -8.63
CA ILE A 73 29.56 14.99 -7.97
C ILE A 73 30.16 15.99 -7.01
N GLU A 74 29.91 17.27 -7.22
CA GLU A 74 30.54 18.35 -6.45
C GLU A 74 29.99 18.48 -5.03
N LYS A 75 28.66 18.45 -4.88
CA LYS A 75 27.94 18.63 -3.62
C LYS A 75 26.64 17.83 -3.64
N SER A 76 26.41 17.04 -2.60
CA SER A 76 25.19 16.26 -2.39
C SER A 76 24.97 16.04 -0.90
N ASP A 77 23.74 16.04 -0.44
CA ASP A 77 23.45 15.75 0.98
C ASP A 77 23.56 14.25 1.27
N LEU A 78 23.36 13.42 0.23
CA LEU A 78 23.36 11.98 0.37
C LEU A 78 23.91 11.28 -0.88
N ILE A 79 24.96 10.50 -0.63
CA ILE A 79 25.58 9.56 -1.57
C ILE A 79 25.60 8.20 -0.89
N GLU A 80 24.98 7.20 -1.52
CA GLU A 80 24.90 5.82 -1.03
C GLU A 80 25.45 4.85 -2.08
N PRO A 81 26.41 3.98 -1.73
CA PRO A 81 26.85 2.92 -2.63
C PRO A 81 25.74 1.88 -2.81
N TRP A 82 25.58 1.37 -4.03
CA TRP A 82 24.75 0.21 -4.28
C TRP A 82 25.44 -1.04 -3.72
N PRO A 83 24.90 -1.71 -2.69
CA PRO A 83 25.57 -2.83 -2.04
C PRO A 83 25.51 -4.10 -2.91
N GLY A 84 26.54 -4.93 -2.82
CA GLY A 84 26.55 -6.28 -3.40
C GLY A 84 26.70 -6.34 -4.93
N LEU A 85 27.21 -5.28 -5.56
CA LEU A 85 27.57 -5.28 -6.99
C LEU A 85 29.08 -5.49 -7.16
N ASP A 86 29.47 -6.25 -8.17
CA ASP A 86 30.88 -6.42 -8.55
C ASP A 86 31.53 -5.13 -9.08
N ARG A 87 30.70 -4.18 -9.54
CA ARG A 87 31.13 -2.88 -10.04
C ARG A 87 30.51 -1.77 -9.20
N PRO A 88 31.28 -0.74 -8.79
CA PRO A 88 30.74 0.35 -8.00
C PRO A 88 29.62 1.10 -8.74
N ALA A 89 28.52 1.32 -8.04
CA ALA A 89 27.45 2.24 -8.45
C ALA A 89 26.98 3.02 -7.22
N PHE A 90 26.50 4.25 -7.41
CA PHE A 90 26.10 5.14 -6.34
C PHE A 90 24.79 5.83 -6.67
N PHE A 91 23.90 5.91 -5.69
CA PHE A 91 22.77 6.82 -5.67
C PHE A 91 23.21 8.18 -5.13
N VAL A 92 22.74 9.24 -5.77
CA VAL A 92 23.11 10.63 -5.44
C VAL A 92 21.85 11.50 -5.45
N HIS A 93 21.64 12.26 -4.39
CA HIS A 93 20.59 13.28 -4.32
C HIS A 93 21.19 14.68 -4.53
N SER A 94 20.70 15.42 -5.53
CA SER A 94 21.11 16.81 -5.76
C SER A 94 20.55 17.75 -4.70
N ASN A 95 21.35 18.72 -4.25
CA ASN A 95 20.95 19.75 -3.27
C ASN A 95 20.43 21.02 -3.97
N SER A 96 19.73 20.88 -5.10
CA SER A 96 19.06 22.03 -5.73
C SER A 96 17.69 22.24 -5.07
N PRO A 97 17.42 23.39 -4.44
CA PRO A 97 16.15 23.65 -3.76
C PRO A 97 14.94 23.72 -4.70
N LEU A 98 15.16 23.79 -6.02
CA LEU A 98 14.11 23.83 -7.05
C LEU A 98 13.97 22.50 -7.80
N GLU A 99 14.98 21.63 -7.75
CA GLU A 99 15.06 20.40 -8.54
C GLU A 99 15.65 19.29 -7.65
N LYS A 100 14.79 18.51 -6.99
CA LYS A 100 15.19 17.28 -6.27
C LYS A 100 15.53 16.18 -7.29
N GLU A 101 16.60 16.38 -8.04
CA GLU A 101 17.06 15.40 -9.01
C GLU A 101 17.88 14.31 -8.33
N GLU A 102 17.66 13.09 -8.79
CA GLU A 102 18.38 11.91 -8.35
C GLU A 102 19.19 11.35 -9.51
N TYR A 103 20.38 10.86 -9.19
CA TYR A 103 21.32 10.35 -10.16
C TYR A 103 21.84 8.98 -9.75
N LEU A 104 22.08 8.15 -10.77
CA LEU A 104 22.84 6.93 -10.65
C LEU A 104 24.23 7.16 -11.26
N VAL A 105 25.27 7.04 -10.44
CA VAL A 105 26.66 7.15 -10.90
C VAL A 105 27.28 5.77 -10.96
N HIS A 106 27.84 5.38 -12.10
CA HIS A 106 28.51 4.10 -12.27
C HIS A 106 29.66 4.18 -13.29
N GLU A 107 30.36 3.08 -13.52
CA GLU A 107 31.42 2.96 -14.52
C GLU A 107 31.02 1.98 -15.63
N THR A 108 31.06 2.45 -16.88
CA THR A 108 30.88 1.63 -18.08
C THR A 108 32.10 1.77 -18.98
N ALA A 109 32.75 0.65 -19.28
CA ALA A 109 33.94 0.59 -20.15
C ALA A 109 35.05 1.60 -19.76
N GLY A 110 35.33 1.74 -18.46
CA GLY A 110 36.39 2.62 -17.97
C GLY A 110 36.01 4.09 -17.80
N LYS A 111 34.77 4.46 -18.15
CA LYS A 111 34.26 5.83 -18.10
C LYS A 111 33.17 5.96 -17.05
N VAL A 112 33.22 7.05 -16.31
CA VAL A 112 32.15 7.43 -15.37
C VAL A 112 30.92 7.82 -16.17
N VAL A 113 29.78 7.27 -15.78
CA VAL A 113 28.46 7.61 -16.29
C VAL A 113 27.66 8.20 -15.13
N VAL A 114 26.97 9.30 -15.39
CA VAL A 114 26.07 9.97 -14.44
C VAL A 114 24.72 10.04 -15.13
N ASP A 115 23.86 9.09 -14.81
CA ASP A 115 22.54 8.98 -15.42
C ASP A 115 21.49 9.60 -14.49
N ARG A 116 20.67 10.52 -15.01
CA ARG A 116 19.54 11.07 -14.26
C ARG A 116 18.44 10.02 -14.14
N ILE A 117 17.90 9.85 -12.93
CA ILE A 117 16.77 8.96 -12.67
C ILE A 117 15.48 9.74 -12.97
N ASP A 118 15.02 9.61 -14.21
CA ASP A 118 13.70 10.11 -14.62
C ASP A 118 12.61 9.18 -14.06
N HIS A 119 11.85 9.69 -13.10
CA HIS A 119 10.76 8.98 -12.44
C HIS A 119 9.38 9.53 -12.83
N GLY A 120 9.29 10.32 -13.91
CA GLY A 120 8.06 10.91 -14.42
C GLY A 120 7.72 12.29 -13.83
N ASP A 121 6.58 12.83 -14.27
CA ASP A 121 6.14 14.18 -13.93
C ASP A 121 5.72 14.31 -12.46
N LEU A 122 6.46 15.12 -11.70
CA LEU A 122 6.27 15.38 -10.27
C LEU A 122 5.47 16.67 -10.01
N GLU A 123 4.80 17.27 -11.00
CA GLU A 123 4.07 18.54 -10.86
C GLU A 123 3.04 18.57 -9.71
N HIS A 124 2.69 17.42 -9.12
CA HIS A 124 1.87 17.36 -7.91
C HIS A 124 2.74 17.07 -6.69
N SER A 125 2.67 17.95 -5.69
CA SER A 125 3.46 17.96 -4.45
C SER A 125 3.29 16.74 -3.51
N ASP A 126 2.86 15.59 -4.00
CA ASP A 126 2.71 14.32 -3.27
C ASP A 126 4.00 13.48 -3.25
N SER A 127 5.15 14.16 -3.36
CA SER A 127 6.52 13.59 -3.33
C SER A 127 6.92 12.83 -2.04
N GLN A 128 5.99 12.52 -1.15
CA GLN A 128 6.22 11.58 -0.06
C GLN A 128 6.28 10.16 -0.64
N ARG A 129 7.40 9.81 -1.26
CA ARG A 129 7.74 8.39 -1.47
C ARG A 129 7.70 7.71 -0.11
N VAL A 130 7.15 6.50 -0.02
CA VAL A 130 7.25 5.70 1.22
C VAL A 130 8.69 5.19 1.30
N MET A 131 9.60 6.05 1.73
CA MET A 131 10.99 5.74 2.03
C MET A 131 11.13 5.74 3.53
N THR A 132 11.74 4.68 4.08
CA THR A 132 12.13 4.68 5.49
C THR A 132 13.51 5.32 5.61
N ARG A 133 13.86 5.74 6.83
CA ARG A 133 15.19 6.27 7.14
C ARG A 133 16.33 5.33 6.69
N GLU A 134 16.10 4.02 6.79
CA GLU A 134 17.10 2.99 6.46
C GLU A 134 17.11 2.61 4.97
N PHE A 135 16.05 2.96 4.21
CA PHE A 135 15.96 2.72 2.77
C PHE A 135 15.64 4.02 1.99
N PRO A 136 16.53 5.02 2.03
CA PRO A 136 16.29 6.32 1.39
C PRO A 136 16.33 6.25 -0.15
N PHE A 137 16.80 5.15 -0.74
CA PHE A 137 16.86 4.97 -2.20
C PHE A 137 16.17 3.67 -2.64
N GLY A 138 14.93 3.51 -2.21
CA GLY A 138 14.09 2.38 -2.60
C GLY A 138 14.48 1.06 -1.93
N TYR A 139 13.58 0.11 -2.05
CA TYR A 139 13.65 -1.20 -1.43
C TYR A 139 14.43 -2.19 -2.29
N PRO A 140 15.43 -2.91 -1.74
CA PRO A 140 16.12 -3.97 -2.46
C PRO A 140 15.16 -5.03 -3.00
N LEU A 141 15.19 -5.30 -4.31
CA LEU A 141 14.39 -6.36 -4.93
C LEU A 141 15.24 -7.59 -5.26
N ARG A 142 16.40 -7.35 -5.88
CA ARG A 142 17.44 -8.34 -6.21
C ARG A 142 18.76 -7.60 -6.42
N ALA A 143 19.86 -8.33 -6.62
CA ALA A 143 21.14 -7.72 -6.99
C ALA A 143 20.95 -6.81 -8.21
N GLY A 144 21.32 -5.53 -8.05
CA GLY A 144 21.21 -4.52 -9.10
C GLY A 144 19.80 -4.06 -9.48
N ALA A 145 18.76 -4.41 -8.70
CA ALA A 145 17.43 -3.83 -8.88
C ALA A 145 16.80 -3.38 -7.55
N ARG A 146 16.19 -2.20 -7.54
CA ARG A 146 15.43 -1.65 -6.41
C ARG A 146 14.03 -1.26 -6.85
N TYR A 147 13.08 -1.39 -5.92
CA TYR A 147 11.69 -0.95 -6.06
C TYR A 147 11.48 0.37 -5.31
N PHE A 148 10.89 1.34 -5.98
CA PHE A 148 10.54 2.64 -5.42
C PHE A 148 9.02 2.72 -5.31
N PRO A 149 8.44 2.63 -4.09
CA PRO A 149 6.99 2.69 -3.90
C PRO A 149 6.45 4.10 -4.13
N GLY A 150 5.27 4.19 -4.75
CA GLY A 150 4.45 5.40 -4.77
C GLY A 150 3.36 5.36 -3.69
N VAL A 151 2.86 6.53 -3.30
CA VAL A 151 1.73 6.67 -2.33
C VAL A 151 0.41 6.92 -3.04
N SER A 152 0.41 7.67 -4.14
CA SER A 152 -0.77 7.96 -4.95
C SER A 152 -0.45 8.07 -6.44
N THR A 153 0.80 7.76 -6.78
CA THR A 153 1.34 7.68 -8.13
C THR A 153 1.91 6.28 -8.35
N PRO A 154 2.11 5.85 -9.60
CA PRO A 154 2.81 4.60 -9.85
C PRO A 154 4.21 4.61 -9.24
N GLY A 155 4.59 3.48 -8.62
CA GLY A 155 5.98 3.23 -8.25
C GLY A 155 6.84 2.95 -9.49
N PHE A 156 8.13 2.71 -9.30
CA PHE A 156 9.01 2.29 -10.40
C PHE A 156 10.06 1.28 -9.94
N LEU A 157 10.59 0.52 -10.90
CA LEU A 157 11.76 -0.32 -10.73
C LEU A 157 12.96 0.37 -11.35
N LEU A 158 14.07 0.39 -10.63
CA LEU A 158 15.36 0.84 -11.15
C LEU A 158 16.31 -0.34 -11.21
N SER A 159 16.81 -0.63 -12.41
CA SER A 159 17.96 -1.51 -12.64
C SER A 159 19.22 -0.68 -12.87
N VAL A 160 20.37 -1.16 -12.39
CA VAL A 160 21.66 -0.44 -12.45
C VAL A 160 22.48 -0.73 -13.72
N PHE A 161 22.52 -1.99 -14.18
CA PHE A 161 23.39 -2.43 -15.29
C PHE A 161 22.61 -3.26 -16.33
N PRO A 162 22.23 -2.70 -17.50
CA PRO A 162 22.25 -1.26 -17.81
C PRO A 162 21.25 -0.49 -16.94
N MET A 163 21.42 0.84 -16.84
CA MET A 163 20.43 1.66 -16.16
C MET A 163 19.11 1.57 -16.91
N LYS A 164 18.05 1.16 -16.20
CA LYS A 164 16.69 1.13 -16.73
C LYS A 164 15.72 1.53 -15.64
N VAL A 165 14.93 2.56 -15.90
CA VAL A 165 13.73 2.87 -15.13
C VAL A 165 12.53 2.21 -15.80
N GLN A 166 11.75 1.47 -15.02
CA GLN A 166 10.46 0.92 -15.45
C GLN A 166 9.41 1.45 -14.51
N VAL A 167 8.64 2.44 -14.98
CA VAL A 167 7.45 2.91 -14.28
C VAL A 167 6.45 1.78 -14.23
N LEU A 168 5.92 1.51 -13.04
CA LEU A 168 4.91 0.49 -12.85
C LEU A 168 3.54 1.02 -13.29
N PRO A 169 2.56 0.15 -13.55
CA PRO A 169 1.18 0.55 -13.71
C PRO A 169 0.68 1.36 -12.52
N ALA A 170 -0.18 2.33 -12.77
CA ALA A 170 -0.81 3.09 -11.70
C ALA A 170 -1.54 2.14 -10.73
N PRO A 171 -1.43 2.36 -9.41
CA PRO A 171 -2.20 1.59 -8.45
C PRO A 171 -3.70 1.82 -8.68
N PHE A 172 -4.50 0.82 -8.30
CA PHE A 172 -5.95 0.97 -8.37
C PHE A 172 -6.40 1.89 -7.21
N ASN A 173 -6.55 3.18 -7.52
CA ASN A 173 -6.86 4.25 -6.55
C ASN A 173 -7.82 5.29 -7.15
N GLU A 174 -8.91 4.82 -7.75
CA GLU A 174 -9.94 5.73 -8.23
C GLU A 174 -10.71 6.35 -7.04
N ARG A 175 -10.88 7.69 -7.03
CA ARG A 175 -11.57 8.38 -5.93
C ARG A 175 -13.08 8.06 -5.89
N ARG A 176 -13.64 8.02 -4.66
CA ARG A 176 -15.05 7.74 -4.25
C ARG A 176 -15.43 6.24 -4.18
N ASP A 177 -15.43 5.69 -2.96
CA ASP A 177 -15.93 4.35 -2.55
C ASP A 177 -15.24 3.10 -3.16
N LYS A 178 -14.08 3.26 -3.80
CA LYS A 178 -13.38 2.19 -4.54
C LYS A 178 -12.27 1.53 -3.71
N LEU A 179 -11.90 0.32 -4.10
CA LEU A 179 -10.81 -0.45 -3.48
C LEU A 179 -9.51 0.35 -3.53
N TRP A 180 -8.77 0.37 -2.43
CA TRP A 180 -7.45 1.01 -2.38
C TRP A 180 -6.39 -0.08 -2.45
N ILE A 181 -5.97 -0.45 -3.66
CA ILE A 181 -4.98 -1.52 -3.89
C ILE A 181 -3.76 -0.89 -4.53
N GLN A 182 -2.73 -0.65 -3.73
CA GLN A 182 -1.64 0.26 -4.10
C GLN A 182 -0.23 -0.28 -3.86
N SER A 183 -0.09 -1.26 -2.98
CA SER A 183 1.23 -1.72 -2.55
C SER A 183 1.65 -2.91 -3.40
N LEU A 184 2.82 -2.83 -4.04
CA LEU A 184 3.34 -3.96 -4.79
C LEU A 184 3.54 -5.16 -3.86
N ALA A 185 3.10 -6.34 -4.29
CA ALA A 185 3.33 -7.60 -3.61
C ALA A 185 4.30 -8.50 -4.38
N SER A 186 4.18 -8.54 -5.71
CA SER A 186 5.07 -9.34 -6.56
C SER A 186 5.10 -8.85 -8.01
N ILE A 187 6.14 -9.25 -8.73
CA ILE A 187 6.34 -9.01 -10.17
C ILE A 187 6.36 -10.36 -10.90
N SER A 188 5.76 -10.45 -12.08
CA SER A 188 5.79 -11.65 -12.92
C SER A 188 7.22 -12.02 -13.36
N PRO A 189 7.50 -13.29 -13.72
CA PRO A 189 8.84 -13.72 -14.12
C PRO A 189 9.46 -12.94 -15.29
N ASP A 190 8.64 -12.49 -16.24
CA ASP A 190 9.07 -11.66 -17.38
C ASP A 190 9.02 -10.15 -17.12
N GLN A 191 8.66 -9.74 -15.90
CA GLN A 191 8.55 -8.34 -15.46
C GLN A 191 7.56 -7.50 -16.27
N LYS A 192 6.50 -8.14 -16.79
CA LYS A 192 5.42 -7.48 -17.55
C LYS A 192 4.09 -7.41 -16.82
N SER A 193 4.00 -7.96 -15.61
CA SER A 193 2.79 -7.87 -14.79
C SER A 193 3.13 -7.78 -13.31
N PHE A 194 2.23 -7.14 -12.56
CA PHE A 194 2.47 -6.66 -11.21
C PHE A 194 1.25 -6.98 -10.36
N ALA A 195 1.47 -7.68 -9.25
CA ALA A 195 0.44 -7.97 -8.27
C ALA A 195 0.51 -6.95 -7.15
N TYR A 196 -0.63 -6.34 -6.82
CA TYR A 196 -0.77 -5.32 -5.79
C TYR A 196 -1.70 -5.79 -4.68
N VAL A 197 -1.48 -5.30 -3.46
CA VAL A 197 -2.32 -5.47 -2.28
C VAL A 197 -2.80 -4.14 -1.72
N ASP A 198 -3.85 -4.21 -0.91
CA ASP A 198 -4.45 -3.08 -0.21
C ASP A 198 -3.73 -2.69 1.08
N SER A 199 -2.96 -3.60 1.69
CA SER A 199 -2.20 -3.34 2.91
C SER A 199 -0.89 -4.14 2.93
N LEU A 200 0.19 -3.52 3.44
CA LEU A 200 1.47 -4.17 3.68
C LEU A 200 1.53 -4.95 5.00
N ASP A 201 0.52 -4.79 5.86
CA ASP A 201 0.44 -5.44 7.17
C ASP A 201 -0.69 -6.45 7.24
N GLU A 202 -1.83 -6.12 6.65
CA GLU A 202 -3.04 -6.94 6.67
C GLU A 202 -3.67 -7.05 5.27
N PRO A 203 -2.99 -7.65 4.27
CA PRO A 203 -3.58 -7.85 2.95
C PRO A 203 -4.95 -8.51 3.01
N SER A 204 -5.91 -7.94 2.29
CA SER A 204 -7.29 -8.43 2.20
C SER A 204 -7.83 -8.46 0.76
N SER A 205 -7.09 -7.87 -0.18
CA SER A 205 -7.34 -7.97 -1.62
C SER A 205 -6.04 -8.00 -2.42
N LEU A 206 -6.11 -8.64 -3.58
CA LEU A 206 -5.07 -8.68 -4.59
C LEU A 206 -5.60 -8.15 -5.92
N LEU A 207 -4.76 -7.48 -6.70
CA LEU A 207 -5.09 -7.08 -8.07
C LEU A 207 -3.85 -7.23 -8.95
N VAL A 208 -4.02 -7.80 -10.15
CA VAL A 208 -2.96 -7.94 -11.13
C VAL A 208 -3.14 -6.87 -12.21
N ALA A 209 -2.09 -6.12 -12.52
CA ALA A 209 -2.04 -5.22 -13.67
C ALA A 209 -0.86 -5.58 -14.57
N ASP A 210 -1.04 -5.48 -15.89
CA ASP A 210 0.06 -5.60 -16.84
C ASP A 210 0.77 -4.28 -17.11
N ASP A 211 1.92 -4.34 -17.78
CA ASP A 211 2.77 -3.20 -18.12
C ASP A 211 2.11 -2.11 -18.97
N ASN A 212 0.95 -2.37 -19.57
CA ASN A 212 0.15 -1.38 -20.31
C ASN A 212 -0.90 -0.70 -19.42
N GLY A 213 -0.99 -1.08 -18.13
CA GLY A 213 -1.97 -0.54 -17.20
C GLY A 213 -3.30 -1.28 -17.20
N GLU A 214 -3.44 -2.38 -17.95
CA GLU A 214 -4.68 -3.16 -17.94
C GLU A 214 -4.75 -4.01 -16.66
N SER A 215 -5.70 -3.71 -15.79
CA SER A 215 -5.95 -4.45 -14.56
C SER A 215 -6.93 -5.60 -14.75
N ARG A 216 -6.69 -6.71 -14.06
CA ARG A 216 -7.69 -7.76 -13.82
C ARG A 216 -8.61 -7.34 -12.66
N ASP A 217 -9.73 -8.04 -12.53
CA ASP A 217 -10.63 -7.89 -11.39
C ASP A 217 -9.88 -8.11 -10.07
N ALA A 218 -10.21 -7.31 -9.06
CA ALA A 218 -9.65 -7.47 -7.73
C ALA A 218 -10.11 -8.79 -7.09
N LEU A 219 -9.16 -9.63 -6.70
CA LEU A 219 -9.36 -10.86 -5.96
C LEU A 219 -9.44 -10.57 -4.45
N PRO A 220 -10.61 -10.68 -3.81
CA PRO A 220 -10.68 -10.63 -2.36
C PRO A 220 -10.10 -11.91 -1.77
N ILE A 221 -9.44 -11.76 -0.62
CA ILE A 221 -8.82 -12.85 0.11
C ILE A 221 -9.15 -12.71 1.59
N PRO A 222 -9.07 -13.78 2.40
CA PRO A 222 -9.10 -13.66 3.85
C PRO A 222 -8.03 -12.66 4.32
N ILE A 223 -8.32 -11.90 5.38
CA ILE A 223 -7.33 -11.02 6.00
C ILE A 223 -6.16 -11.86 6.47
N VAL A 224 -4.98 -11.51 5.98
CA VAL A 224 -3.74 -12.12 6.42
C VAL A 224 -3.00 -11.11 7.28
N SER A 225 -2.99 -11.29 8.60
CA SER A 225 -2.10 -10.48 9.44
C SER A 225 -0.66 -10.96 9.28
N LEU A 226 0.13 -10.18 8.55
CA LEU A 226 1.56 -10.42 8.40
C LEU A 226 2.28 -10.17 9.73
N PRO A 227 3.41 -10.84 10.02
CA PRO A 227 4.19 -10.59 11.23
C PRO A 227 4.48 -9.10 11.36
N ARG A 228 4.34 -8.48 12.54
CA ARG A 228 4.57 -7.02 12.73
C ARG A 228 5.91 -6.60 12.10
N GLU A 229 5.95 -5.36 11.61
CA GLU A 229 7.17 -4.79 11.02
C GLU A 229 8.34 -4.99 12.01
N PRO A 230 9.35 -5.80 11.65
CA PRO A 230 10.55 -5.93 12.46
C PRO A 230 11.38 -4.64 12.36
N ASP A 231 12.53 -4.63 13.04
CA ASP A 231 13.53 -3.53 13.06
C ASP A 231 13.47 -2.63 11.80
N PRO A 232 13.46 -1.28 11.93
CA PRO A 232 13.42 -0.34 10.80
C PRO A 232 14.43 -0.60 9.67
N LYS A 233 15.47 -1.39 9.93
CA LYS A 233 16.48 -1.87 8.96
C LYS A 233 16.02 -3.02 8.07
N VAL A 234 14.85 -3.60 8.31
CA VAL A 234 14.31 -4.68 7.48
C VAL A 234 13.51 -4.05 6.35
N ASN A 235 13.72 -4.54 5.13
CA ASN A 235 12.98 -4.08 3.96
C ASN A 235 11.47 -4.34 4.15
N PRO A 236 10.61 -3.31 4.25
CA PRO A 236 9.19 -3.50 4.51
C PRO A 236 8.47 -4.23 3.37
N TYR A 237 8.95 -4.10 2.13
CA TYR A 237 8.42 -4.83 0.98
C TYR A 237 8.69 -6.35 1.06
N GLU A 238 9.72 -6.79 1.77
CA GLU A 238 10.08 -8.21 1.82
C GLU A 238 9.00 -9.05 2.51
N ARG A 239 8.28 -8.50 3.50
CA ARG A 239 7.22 -9.20 4.23
C ARG A 239 6.06 -9.60 3.31
N VAL A 240 5.52 -8.62 2.58
CA VAL A 240 4.41 -8.86 1.66
C VAL A 240 4.85 -9.77 0.52
N ARG A 241 6.07 -9.58 0.00
CA ARG A 241 6.62 -10.42 -1.07
C ARG A 241 6.79 -11.87 -0.63
N ALA A 242 7.42 -12.10 0.53
CA ALA A 242 7.63 -13.45 1.04
C ALA A 242 6.31 -14.18 1.30
N TRP A 243 5.31 -13.47 1.84
CA TRP A 243 3.96 -14.02 1.99
C TRP A 243 3.32 -14.35 0.63
N PHE A 244 3.43 -13.44 -0.34
CA PHE A 244 2.88 -13.66 -1.67
C PHE A 244 3.51 -14.89 -2.33
N ASP A 245 4.83 -14.99 -2.33
CA ASP A 245 5.60 -16.09 -2.94
C ASP A 245 5.30 -17.45 -2.26
N GLN A 246 4.86 -17.45 -1.00
CA GLN A 246 4.42 -18.65 -0.28
C GLN A 246 2.95 -19.01 -0.55
N SER A 247 2.12 -18.04 -0.91
CA SER A 247 0.67 -18.20 -1.00
C SER A 247 0.18 -18.32 -2.45
N TYR A 248 0.88 -17.72 -3.40
CA TYR A 248 0.46 -17.57 -4.80
C TYR A 248 1.61 -17.88 -5.76
N THR A 249 1.24 -18.36 -6.95
CA THR A 249 2.15 -18.52 -8.08
C THR A 249 1.62 -17.77 -9.29
N TRP A 250 2.53 -17.27 -10.11
CA TRP A 250 2.22 -16.69 -11.40
C TRP A 250 1.85 -17.78 -12.41
N GLN A 251 0.77 -17.56 -13.15
CA GLN A 251 0.33 -18.45 -14.22
C GLN A 251 -0.22 -17.63 -15.40
N ARG A 252 -0.06 -18.16 -16.63
CA ARG A 252 -0.73 -17.61 -17.81
C ARG A 252 -2.20 -18.08 -17.85
N ASN A 253 -3.15 -17.16 -17.97
CA ASN A 253 -4.56 -17.47 -18.12
C ASN A 253 -4.88 -18.00 -19.54
N ALA A 254 -6.15 -18.26 -19.83
CA ALA A 254 -6.59 -18.77 -21.14
C ALA A 254 -6.30 -17.81 -22.32
N GLU A 255 -6.14 -16.52 -22.03
CA GLU A 255 -5.81 -15.46 -23.00
C GLU A 255 -4.29 -15.25 -23.13
N GLY A 256 -3.48 -16.06 -22.42
CA GLY A 256 -2.03 -15.91 -22.40
C GLY A 256 -1.54 -14.70 -21.59
N LYS A 257 -2.40 -14.05 -20.80
CA LYS A 257 -2.03 -12.96 -19.88
C LYS A 257 -1.60 -13.53 -18.53
N TRP A 258 -0.69 -12.84 -17.83
CA TRP A 258 -0.33 -13.25 -16.47
C TRP A 258 -1.49 -13.01 -15.50
N ASP A 259 -1.63 -13.96 -14.59
CA ASP A 259 -2.56 -13.96 -13.48
C ASP A 259 -1.90 -14.67 -12.29
N ILE A 260 -2.55 -14.63 -11.14
CA ILE A 260 -2.08 -15.24 -9.90
C ILE A 260 -3.05 -16.33 -9.48
N VAL A 261 -2.51 -17.45 -9.00
CA VAL A 261 -3.34 -18.54 -8.45
C VAL A 261 -2.77 -19.00 -7.11
N PRO A 262 -3.63 -19.37 -6.14
CA PRO A 262 -3.15 -19.93 -4.89
C PRO A 262 -2.28 -21.19 -5.11
N ILE A 263 -1.14 -21.29 -4.41
CA ILE A 263 -0.22 -22.45 -4.52
C ILE A 263 -0.88 -23.72 -3.97
N ALA A 264 -1.47 -23.61 -2.78
CA ALA A 264 -2.22 -24.72 -2.20
C ALA A 264 -3.69 -24.63 -2.65
N PRO A 265 -4.29 -25.72 -3.15
CA PRO A 265 -5.72 -25.74 -3.40
C PRO A 265 -6.45 -25.44 -2.09
N VAL A 266 -7.36 -24.46 -2.12
CA VAL A 266 -8.30 -24.24 -1.02
C VAL A 266 -8.95 -25.58 -0.70
N ALA A 267 -8.79 -26.04 0.54
CA ALA A 267 -9.23 -27.37 0.97
C ALA A 267 -10.68 -27.64 0.54
N PRO A 268 -11.02 -28.84 0.03
CA PRO A 268 -12.35 -29.14 -0.52
C PRO A 268 -13.50 -28.88 0.46
N GLU A 269 -13.23 -29.00 1.76
CA GLU A 269 -14.15 -28.69 2.87
C GLU A 269 -14.65 -27.24 2.87
N HIS A 270 -13.90 -26.30 2.27
CA HIS A 270 -14.32 -24.91 2.09
C HIS A 270 -15.00 -24.63 0.75
N ARG A 271 -14.92 -25.55 -0.23
CA ARG A 271 -15.66 -25.46 -1.51
C ARG A 271 -17.08 -26.02 -1.41
N ASN A 272 -17.33 -26.87 -0.42
CA ASN A 272 -18.64 -27.46 -0.12
C ASN A 272 -19.49 -26.59 0.82
N THR A 273 -19.36 -25.27 0.74
CA THR A 273 -20.28 -24.37 1.44
C THR A 273 -21.63 -24.39 0.73
N ALA A 274 -22.70 -24.67 1.46
CA ALA A 274 -24.05 -24.80 0.89
C ALA A 274 -24.53 -23.53 0.14
N ASN A 275 -23.97 -22.35 0.46
CA ASN A 275 -24.25 -21.11 -0.24
C ASN A 275 -23.07 -20.10 -0.16
N PRO A 276 -22.21 -19.97 -1.20
CA PRO A 276 -21.07 -19.05 -1.19
C PRO A 276 -21.41 -17.59 -0.91
N LEU A 277 -22.61 -17.13 -1.28
CA LEU A 277 -23.08 -15.77 -0.99
C LEU A 277 -23.41 -15.53 0.46
N GLU A 278 -23.85 -16.55 1.20
CA GLU A 278 -24.10 -16.39 2.63
C GLU A 278 -22.78 -16.41 3.39
N GLU A 279 -21.82 -17.25 2.97
CA GLU A 279 -20.55 -17.42 3.67
C GLU A 279 -19.74 -16.14 3.82
N ILE A 280 -19.70 -15.27 2.79
CA ILE A 280 -18.99 -13.97 2.85
C ILE A 280 -19.51 -13.06 3.98
N PHE A 281 -20.74 -13.27 4.45
CA PHE A 281 -21.35 -12.51 5.55
C PHE A 281 -21.44 -13.30 6.87
N LEU A 282 -21.06 -14.58 6.88
CA LEU A 282 -21.12 -15.43 8.07
C LEU A 282 -19.73 -15.75 8.62
N THR A 283 -18.72 -15.86 7.76
CA THR A 283 -17.35 -16.15 8.18
C THR A 283 -16.35 -15.40 7.30
N GLU A 284 -15.39 -14.72 7.91
CA GLU A 284 -14.36 -14.00 7.16
C GLU A 284 -13.45 -14.99 6.41
N ALA A 285 -12.82 -15.92 7.13
CA ALA A 285 -11.84 -16.83 6.55
C ALA A 285 -12.41 -17.85 5.55
N GLY A 286 -13.65 -18.29 5.73
CA GLY A 286 -14.33 -19.22 4.83
C GLY A 286 -14.99 -18.48 3.67
N GLY A 287 -15.68 -17.39 3.98
CA GLY A 287 -16.38 -16.55 3.01
C GLY A 287 -15.46 -15.96 1.97
N TYR A 288 -14.38 -15.30 2.37
CA TYR A 288 -13.47 -14.56 1.46
C TYR A 288 -12.51 -15.46 0.67
N ARG A 289 -12.61 -16.78 0.85
CA ARG A 289 -12.04 -17.74 -0.11
C ARG A 289 -12.95 -17.95 -1.32
N ASN A 290 -14.21 -17.55 -1.22
CA ASN A 290 -15.14 -17.46 -2.34
C ASN A 290 -15.00 -16.08 -2.97
N CYS A 291 -14.79 -16.05 -4.27
CA CYS A 291 -14.83 -14.87 -5.11
C CYS A 291 -15.85 -15.06 -6.23
N PHE A 292 -16.26 -13.98 -6.88
CA PHE A 292 -17.32 -13.97 -7.90
C PHE A 292 -16.83 -13.51 -9.28
N ILE A 293 -15.51 -13.48 -9.46
CA ILE A 293 -14.85 -13.05 -10.69
C ILE A 293 -15.07 -14.12 -11.77
N THR A 294 -15.72 -13.73 -12.86
CA THR A 294 -16.10 -14.61 -13.96
C THR A 294 -14.91 -15.31 -14.62
N ALA A 295 -13.81 -14.58 -14.83
CA ALA A 295 -12.65 -15.06 -15.58
C ALA A 295 -11.67 -15.90 -14.73
N HIS A 296 -11.81 -15.91 -13.40
CA HIS A 296 -10.84 -16.51 -12.49
C HIS A 296 -11.26 -17.91 -12.06
N LYS A 297 -10.44 -18.92 -12.40
CA LYS A 297 -10.75 -20.35 -12.17
C LYS A 297 -10.89 -20.73 -10.69
N GLY A 298 -10.36 -19.92 -9.77
CA GLY A 298 -10.50 -20.12 -8.33
C GLY A 298 -11.81 -19.59 -7.73
N CYS A 299 -12.64 -18.90 -8.52
CA CYS A 299 -13.88 -18.27 -8.05
C CYS A 299 -15.09 -19.18 -8.19
N ALA A 300 -16.15 -18.85 -7.44
CA ALA A 300 -17.43 -19.52 -7.55
C ALA A 300 -17.99 -19.36 -8.97
N SER A 301 -18.43 -20.47 -9.56
CA SER A 301 -19.07 -20.47 -10.88
C SER A 301 -20.49 -19.91 -10.83
N GLY A 302 -21.05 -19.56 -11.99
CA GLY A 302 -22.44 -19.08 -12.09
C GLY A 302 -22.60 -17.58 -11.88
N TRP A 303 -21.50 -16.84 -12.00
CA TRP A 303 -21.43 -15.39 -11.88
C TRP A 303 -21.03 -14.76 -13.21
N ARG A 304 -21.48 -13.54 -13.43
CA ARG A 304 -21.07 -12.68 -14.53
C ARG A 304 -20.88 -11.26 -14.03
N GLN A 305 -20.14 -10.46 -14.78
CA GLN A 305 -20.13 -9.02 -14.55
C GLN A 305 -21.55 -8.46 -14.72
N ALA A 306 -21.93 -7.54 -13.85
CA ALA A 306 -23.22 -6.87 -13.95
C ALA A 306 -23.25 -6.00 -15.20
N THR A 307 -24.38 -5.95 -15.88
CA THR A 307 -24.58 -5.08 -17.04
C THR A 307 -24.74 -3.63 -16.58
N ALA A 308 -24.45 -2.67 -17.46
CA ALA A 308 -24.67 -1.25 -17.16
C ALA A 308 -26.11 -0.96 -16.70
N GLY A 309 -27.12 -1.59 -17.33
CA GLY A 309 -28.52 -1.42 -16.93
C GLY A 309 -28.87 -2.04 -15.56
N GLU A 310 -28.13 -3.05 -15.10
CA GLU A 310 -28.27 -3.56 -13.72
C GLU A 310 -27.61 -2.64 -12.71
N MET A 311 -26.41 -2.14 -13.03
CA MET A 311 -25.68 -1.21 -12.18
C MET A 311 -26.44 0.11 -12.04
N ASN A 312 -26.91 0.71 -13.14
CA ASN A 312 -27.65 1.97 -13.12
C ASN A 312 -28.94 1.88 -12.29
N ARG A 313 -29.60 0.71 -12.28
CA ARG A 313 -30.81 0.50 -11.46
C ARG A 313 -30.53 0.54 -9.97
N GLU A 314 -29.35 0.11 -9.52
CA GLU A 314 -29.01 0.08 -8.10
C GLU A 314 -28.25 1.34 -7.64
N PHE A 315 -27.36 1.85 -8.49
CA PHE A 315 -26.40 2.90 -8.14
C PHE A 315 -26.73 4.27 -8.73
N GLY A 316 -27.64 4.35 -9.71
CA GLY A 316 -27.90 5.55 -10.50
C GLY A 316 -26.93 5.70 -11.69
N GLU A 317 -27.17 6.70 -12.54
CA GLU A 317 -26.37 6.94 -13.76
C GLU A 317 -25.01 7.59 -13.47
N ASP A 318 -24.87 8.29 -12.34
CA ASP A 318 -23.67 9.05 -11.97
C ASP A 318 -22.59 8.19 -11.27
N TYR A 319 -22.86 6.91 -11.02
CA TYR A 319 -21.95 6.03 -10.28
C TYR A 319 -21.98 4.59 -10.80
N THR A 320 -20.85 4.16 -11.38
CA THR A 320 -20.65 2.78 -11.86
C THR A 320 -19.49 2.15 -11.10
N PRO A 321 -19.74 1.37 -10.05
CA PRO A 321 -18.67 0.66 -9.37
C PRO A 321 -18.02 -0.39 -10.31
N PRO A 322 -16.70 -0.58 -10.24
CA PRO A 322 -15.96 -1.43 -11.17
C PRO A 322 -16.15 -2.93 -10.94
N PHE A 323 -16.35 -3.37 -9.70
CA PHE A 323 -16.39 -4.79 -9.31
C PHE A 323 -17.78 -5.23 -8.85
N VAL A 324 -18.73 -5.26 -9.80
CA VAL A 324 -20.12 -5.67 -9.55
C VAL A 324 -20.44 -6.93 -10.35
N TYR A 325 -20.98 -7.92 -9.66
CA TYR A 325 -21.33 -9.21 -10.24
C TYR A 325 -22.81 -9.52 -10.02
N ALA A 326 -23.38 -10.21 -11.01
CA ALA A 326 -24.75 -10.70 -10.99
C ALA A 326 -24.74 -12.23 -11.18
N PRO A 327 -25.67 -12.96 -10.55
CA PRO A 327 -25.77 -14.38 -10.78
C PRO A 327 -26.31 -14.65 -12.19
N VAL A 328 -25.79 -15.67 -12.87
CA VAL A 328 -26.23 -16.08 -14.21
C VAL A 328 -27.61 -16.74 -14.17
N THR A 329 -27.91 -17.43 -13.07
CA THR A 329 -29.21 -18.04 -12.78
C THR A 329 -29.74 -17.52 -11.45
N PRO A 330 -31.07 -17.46 -11.23
CA PRO A 330 -31.62 -16.99 -9.95
C PRO A 330 -30.99 -17.72 -8.76
N MET A 331 -30.40 -16.95 -7.84
CA MET A 331 -29.73 -17.46 -6.66
C MET A 331 -30.39 -16.88 -5.41
N GLN A 332 -30.53 -17.71 -4.38
CA GLN A 332 -31.07 -17.30 -3.08
C GLN A 332 -29.92 -17.06 -2.11
N ALA A 333 -30.04 -16.06 -1.26
CA ALA A 333 -29.16 -15.83 -0.11
C ALA A 333 -30.01 -15.26 1.02
N PHE A 334 -29.91 -15.87 2.20
CA PHE A 334 -30.73 -15.51 3.36
C PHE A 334 -32.23 -15.45 3.03
N GLY A 335 -32.71 -16.46 2.28
CA GLY A 335 -34.13 -16.60 1.93
C GLY A 335 -34.68 -15.51 0.99
N ALA A 336 -33.79 -14.76 0.33
CA ALA A 336 -34.13 -13.71 -0.62
C ALA A 336 -33.42 -13.94 -1.96
N ASN A 337 -34.02 -13.49 -3.08
CA ASN A 337 -33.32 -13.48 -4.37
C ASN A 337 -32.15 -12.50 -4.32
N ALA A 338 -30.95 -12.96 -4.65
CA ALA A 338 -29.77 -12.12 -4.83
C ALA A 338 -29.84 -11.41 -6.19
N LYS A 339 -29.66 -10.08 -6.18
CA LYS A 339 -29.59 -9.24 -7.39
C LYS A 339 -28.15 -9.02 -7.82
N LEU A 340 -27.37 -8.40 -6.94
CA LEU A 340 -26.02 -7.93 -7.23
C LEU A 340 -25.13 -8.16 -6.01
N VAL A 341 -23.87 -8.51 -6.26
CA VAL A 341 -22.80 -8.47 -5.27
C VAL A 341 -21.72 -7.51 -5.73
N LEU A 342 -21.36 -6.57 -4.85
CA LEU A 342 -20.37 -5.52 -5.07
C LEU A 342 -19.17 -5.80 -4.18
N LEU A 343 -17.97 -5.88 -4.76
CA LEU A 343 -16.72 -5.79 -4.01
C LEU A 343 -16.29 -4.33 -3.92
N ARG A 344 -16.10 -3.85 -2.70
CA ARG A 344 -15.71 -2.46 -2.44
C ARG A 344 -14.76 -2.35 -1.25
N ARG A 345 -14.22 -1.16 -1.01
CA ARG A 345 -13.48 -0.89 0.22
C ARG A 345 -14.43 -0.90 1.41
N VAL A 346 -14.00 -1.53 2.50
CA VAL A 346 -14.65 -1.50 3.80
C VAL A 346 -13.86 -0.58 4.70
N HIS A 347 -14.31 0.67 4.80
CA HIS A 347 -13.75 1.75 5.61
C HIS A 347 -12.25 1.60 6.01
N PHE A 348 -11.92 1.58 7.30
CA PHE A 348 -10.55 1.41 7.83
C PHE A 348 -9.99 -0.02 7.67
N SER A 349 -10.70 -0.96 7.04
CA SER A 349 -10.39 -2.40 7.11
C SER A 349 -10.42 -3.12 5.75
N GLY A 350 -9.64 -2.64 4.79
CA GLY A 350 -9.42 -3.34 3.52
C GLY A 350 -10.65 -3.43 2.62
N SER A 351 -10.91 -4.60 2.06
CA SER A 351 -12.00 -4.86 1.09
C SER A 351 -13.18 -5.60 1.70
N GLY A 352 -14.32 -5.60 1.03
CA GLY A 352 -15.44 -6.43 1.41
C GLY A 352 -16.67 -6.29 0.54
N TYR A 353 -17.64 -7.15 0.84
CA TYR A 353 -18.79 -7.35 -0.02
C TYR A 353 -20.03 -6.60 0.44
N THR A 354 -20.80 -6.15 -0.54
CA THR A 354 -22.18 -5.70 -0.38
C THR A 354 -23.08 -6.53 -1.28
N LEU A 355 -24.14 -7.12 -0.72
CA LEU A 355 -25.15 -7.90 -1.43
C LEU A 355 -26.48 -7.13 -1.43
N PHE A 356 -27.09 -7.05 -2.61
CA PHE A 356 -28.44 -6.50 -2.81
C PHE A 356 -29.42 -7.65 -3.02
N ALA A 357 -30.50 -7.68 -2.24
CA ALA A 357 -31.45 -8.79 -2.23
C ALA A 357 -32.93 -8.33 -2.20
N GLU A 358 -33.81 -9.15 -2.77
CA GLU A 358 -35.25 -8.89 -2.90
C GLU A 358 -36.06 -9.35 -1.69
N SER A 359 -35.79 -8.78 -0.52
CA SER A 359 -36.58 -9.03 0.68
C SER A 359 -36.57 -7.82 1.61
N THR A 360 -37.39 -7.84 2.66
CA THR A 360 -37.35 -6.78 3.68
C THR A 360 -36.21 -7.04 4.66
N PRO A 361 -35.59 -5.98 5.23
CA PRO A 361 -34.47 -6.13 6.15
C PRO A 361 -34.80 -7.04 7.33
N GLU A 362 -36.04 -7.02 7.84
CA GLU A 362 -36.45 -7.82 9.00
C GLU A 362 -36.38 -9.32 8.72
N LYS A 363 -36.81 -9.75 7.52
CA LYS A 363 -36.73 -11.15 7.10
C LYS A 363 -35.28 -11.60 6.95
N VAL A 364 -34.43 -10.75 6.36
CA VAL A 364 -33.01 -11.04 6.18
C VAL A 364 -32.29 -11.10 7.53
N VAL A 365 -32.56 -10.17 8.45
CA VAL A 365 -32.03 -10.17 9.83
C VAL A 365 -32.41 -11.43 10.58
N ALA A 366 -33.68 -11.87 10.47
CA ALA A 366 -34.14 -13.10 11.11
C ALA A 366 -33.40 -14.33 10.55
N GLU A 367 -33.21 -14.38 9.23
CA GLU A 367 -32.54 -15.49 8.57
C GLU A 367 -31.03 -15.52 8.87
N ILE A 368 -30.33 -14.37 8.87
CA ILE A 368 -28.92 -14.28 9.30
C ILE A 368 -28.79 -14.78 10.75
N SER A 369 -29.65 -14.30 11.66
CA SER A 369 -29.65 -14.72 13.07
C SER A 369 -29.83 -16.24 13.17
N ARG A 370 -30.78 -16.81 12.42
CA ARG A 370 -31.04 -18.25 12.38
C ARG A 370 -29.84 -19.03 11.86
N ARG A 371 -29.18 -18.58 10.79
CA ARG A 371 -27.99 -19.22 10.21
C ARG A 371 -26.81 -19.22 11.18
N LEU A 372 -26.55 -18.07 11.83
CA LEU A 372 -25.50 -17.94 12.84
C LEU A 372 -25.74 -18.89 14.02
N GLN A 373 -26.96 -18.92 14.54
CA GLN A 373 -27.35 -19.82 15.64
C GLN A 373 -27.23 -21.30 15.26
N GLN A 374 -27.74 -21.70 14.09
CA GLN A 374 -27.68 -23.09 13.62
C GLN A 374 -26.25 -23.59 13.42
N ARG A 375 -25.36 -22.71 12.95
CA ARG A 375 -23.94 -23.01 12.77
C ARG A 375 -23.12 -22.82 14.03
N LYS A 376 -23.74 -22.41 15.14
CA LYS A 376 -23.08 -22.10 16.42
C LYS A 376 -21.96 -21.06 16.26
N ILE A 377 -22.11 -20.14 15.31
CA ILE A 377 -21.20 -19.01 15.14
C ILE A 377 -21.54 -18.01 16.23
N THR A 378 -20.54 -17.57 16.98
CA THR A 378 -20.76 -16.60 18.06
C THR A 378 -20.87 -15.19 17.48
N PHE A 379 -21.89 -14.45 17.91
CA PHE A 379 -22.16 -13.10 17.43
C PHE A 379 -22.83 -12.23 18.50
N VAL A 380 -22.81 -10.92 18.25
CA VAL A 380 -23.57 -9.90 18.97
C VAL A 380 -24.46 -9.18 17.96
N ARG A 381 -25.75 -9.03 18.29
CA ARG A 381 -26.69 -8.21 17.53
C ARG A 381 -26.84 -6.86 18.23
N VAL A 382 -26.41 -5.81 17.54
CA VAL A 382 -26.19 -4.50 18.17
C VAL A 382 -27.50 -3.86 18.63
N ASP A 383 -28.58 -4.07 17.89
CA ASP A 383 -29.94 -3.61 18.24
C ASP A 383 -30.49 -4.26 19.53
N GLN A 384 -29.85 -5.32 20.02
CA GLN A 384 -30.20 -6.01 21.28
C GLN A 384 -29.31 -5.61 22.46
N CYS A 385 -28.31 -4.75 22.25
CA CYS A 385 -27.45 -4.29 23.33
C CYS A 385 -28.20 -3.28 24.23
N PRO A 386 -27.81 -3.17 25.51
CA PRO A 386 -28.25 -2.08 26.38
C PRO A 386 -28.00 -0.72 25.73
N ARG A 387 -28.82 0.28 26.05
CA ARG A 387 -28.55 1.66 25.64
C ARG A 387 -27.57 2.30 26.63
N GLY A 388 -26.62 3.09 26.11
CA GLY A 388 -25.68 3.87 26.92
C GLY A 388 -26.35 5.02 27.66
N GLU A 389 -25.58 5.71 28.51
CA GLU A 389 -26.07 6.77 29.41
C GLU A 389 -26.77 7.95 28.70
N ASP A 390 -26.38 8.24 27.47
CA ASP A 390 -26.99 9.30 26.65
C ASP A 390 -28.23 8.84 25.87
N ASN A 391 -28.58 7.56 25.99
CA ASN A 391 -29.65 6.85 25.29
C ASN A 391 -29.57 6.92 23.75
N LYS A 392 -28.45 7.40 23.20
CA LYS A 392 -28.24 7.61 21.76
C LYS A 392 -27.48 6.45 21.12
N ARG A 393 -26.62 5.77 21.87
CA ARG A 393 -25.75 4.69 21.38
C ARG A 393 -26.05 3.38 22.10
N SER A 394 -25.93 2.25 21.42
CA SER A 394 -25.97 0.96 22.11
C SER A 394 -24.60 0.67 22.73
N ASP A 395 -24.61 0.25 23.99
CA ASP A 395 -23.43 -0.17 24.73
C ASP A 395 -23.27 -1.70 24.57
N CYS A 396 -22.56 -2.09 23.51
CA CYS A 396 -22.28 -3.49 23.21
C CYS A 396 -20.96 -4.00 23.81
N ASP A 397 -20.20 -3.16 24.52
CA ASP A 397 -18.83 -3.48 24.94
C ASP A 397 -18.75 -4.76 25.77
N ALA A 398 -19.64 -4.89 26.76
CA ALA A 398 -19.68 -6.06 27.63
C ALA A 398 -20.07 -7.34 26.88
N LEU A 399 -21.02 -7.24 25.94
CA LEU A 399 -21.46 -8.38 25.12
C LEU A 399 -20.40 -8.80 24.11
N ILE A 400 -19.72 -7.85 23.47
CA ILE A 400 -18.60 -8.13 22.55
C ILE A 400 -17.45 -8.80 23.31
N LYS A 401 -17.07 -8.29 24.48
CA LYS A 401 -16.00 -8.89 25.30
C LYS A 401 -16.35 -10.30 25.75
N SER A 402 -17.55 -10.51 26.28
CA SER A 402 -17.99 -11.81 26.80
C SER A 402 -18.19 -12.85 25.71
N ASN A 403 -18.84 -12.49 24.60
CA ASN A 403 -19.15 -13.45 23.53
C ASN A 403 -17.97 -13.68 22.59
N LEU A 404 -17.17 -12.66 22.29
CA LEU A 404 -16.12 -12.73 21.25
C LEU A 404 -14.69 -12.82 21.83
N GLY A 405 -14.55 -12.78 23.16
CA GLY A 405 -13.26 -12.94 23.84
C GLY A 405 -12.29 -11.76 23.65
N LYS A 406 -12.82 -10.57 23.31
CA LYS A 406 -12.01 -9.37 23.08
C LYS A 406 -11.37 -8.88 24.39
N GLN A 407 -10.07 -8.62 24.34
CA GLN A 407 -9.29 -8.06 25.45
C GLN A 407 -9.16 -6.54 25.24
N GLY A 408 -9.53 -5.72 26.25
CA GLY A 408 -9.46 -4.25 26.18
C GLY A 408 -10.74 -3.58 25.67
N ARG A 409 -10.76 -2.25 25.59
CA ARG A 409 -11.88 -1.49 24.99
C ARG A 409 -12.00 -1.81 23.51
N ASN A 410 -13.15 -1.53 22.91
CA ASN A 410 -13.21 -1.52 21.47
C ASN A 410 -12.25 -0.46 20.91
N GLY A 411 -11.37 -0.85 19.99
CA GLY A 411 -10.60 0.11 19.21
C GLY A 411 -11.55 1.08 18.50
N TYR A 412 -11.11 2.33 18.38
CA TYR A 412 -11.88 3.46 17.82
C TYR A 412 -12.60 3.10 16.51
N GLY A 413 -11.97 2.29 15.65
CA GLY A 413 -12.54 1.87 14.37
C GLY A 413 -13.79 0.98 14.46
N LEU A 414 -13.88 0.06 15.43
CA LEU A 414 -15.06 -0.82 15.55
C LEU A 414 -16.27 -0.05 16.10
N ASP A 415 -16.07 0.83 17.08
CA ASP A 415 -17.15 1.62 17.67
C ASP A 415 -17.73 2.62 16.67
N GLU A 416 -16.87 3.27 15.88
CA GLU A 416 -17.32 4.19 14.82
C GLU A 416 -18.16 3.45 13.77
N VAL A 417 -17.74 2.24 13.39
CA VAL A 417 -18.46 1.44 12.41
C VAL A 417 -19.77 0.89 12.94
N ILE A 418 -19.82 0.43 14.20
CA ILE A 418 -21.07 0.04 14.86
C ILE A 418 -22.04 1.22 14.86
N HIS A 419 -21.58 2.39 15.33
CA HIS A 419 -22.42 3.58 15.41
C HIS A 419 -22.96 4.03 14.05
N ALA A 420 -22.10 4.03 13.02
CA ALA A 420 -22.52 4.36 11.66
C ALA A 420 -23.57 3.37 11.13
N GLY A 421 -23.41 2.07 11.41
CA GLY A 421 -24.35 1.02 10.99
C GLY A 421 -25.70 1.07 11.70
N GLU A 422 -25.73 1.46 12.98
CA GLU A 422 -26.97 1.61 13.77
C GLU A 422 -27.91 2.69 13.25
N THR A 423 -27.38 3.71 12.56
CA THR A 423 -28.13 4.90 12.14
C THR A 423 -29.17 4.59 11.04
N GLY A 424 -29.27 3.35 10.56
CA GLY A 424 -30.32 2.95 9.63
C GLY A 424 -30.54 1.44 9.47
N GLY A 425 -29.92 0.59 10.30
CA GLY A 425 -29.91 -0.85 10.11
C GLY A 425 -29.62 -1.69 11.34
N THR A 426 -29.58 -3.01 11.13
CA THR A 426 -29.19 -3.99 12.16
C THR A 426 -27.75 -4.43 11.91
N VAL A 427 -26.89 -4.28 12.91
CA VAL A 427 -25.48 -4.70 12.86
C VAL A 427 -25.29 -6.03 13.57
N PHE A 428 -24.56 -6.94 12.92
CA PHE A 428 -24.07 -8.19 13.47
C PHE A 428 -22.55 -8.11 13.61
N VAL A 429 -22.04 -8.35 14.83
CA VAL A 429 -20.61 -8.41 15.12
C VAL A 429 -20.25 -9.86 15.42
N MET A 430 -19.42 -10.46 14.58
CA MET A 430 -18.81 -11.78 14.76
C MET A 430 -17.34 -11.61 15.16
N ARG A 431 -16.61 -12.70 15.44
CA ARG A 431 -15.20 -12.61 15.93
C ARG A 431 -14.27 -11.81 15.01
N ASN A 432 -14.47 -11.89 13.70
CA ASN A 432 -13.55 -11.38 12.70
C ASN A 432 -14.21 -10.57 11.57
N LEU A 433 -15.49 -10.25 11.75
CA LEU A 433 -16.33 -9.65 10.72
C LEU A 433 -17.48 -8.90 11.38
N ALA A 434 -17.79 -7.71 10.88
CA ALA A 434 -19.03 -7.00 11.18
C ALA A 434 -19.81 -6.75 9.88
N VAL A 435 -21.12 -7.00 9.95
CA VAL A 435 -22.05 -6.90 8.83
C VAL A 435 -23.23 -6.04 9.24
N VAL A 436 -23.68 -5.16 8.36
CA VAL A 436 -24.93 -4.40 8.53
C VAL A 436 -25.98 -4.87 7.54
N VAL A 437 -27.23 -4.88 7.98
CA VAL A 437 -28.42 -5.08 7.15
C VAL A 437 -29.23 -3.79 7.12
N LEU A 438 -29.45 -3.26 5.92
CA LEU A 438 -30.07 -1.96 5.66
C LEU A 438 -31.16 -2.10 4.58
N SER A 439 -32.12 -1.18 4.57
CA SER A 439 -33.00 -1.02 3.40
C SER A 439 -32.22 -0.51 2.19
N SER A 440 -32.43 -1.08 1.01
CA SER A 440 -31.91 -0.49 -0.24
C SER A 440 -32.76 0.72 -0.64
N LYS A 441 -32.14 1.74 -1.25
CA LYS A 441 -32.81 2.93 -1.80
C LYS A 441 -33.85 2.57 -2.87
N ASN A 442 -33.65 1.49 -3.61
CA ASN A 442 -34.52 1.05 -4.71
C ASN A 442 -35.51 -0.05 -4.29
N GLY A 443 -35.68 -0.24 -2.98
CA GLY A 443 -36.49 -1.31 -2.41
C GLY A 443 -35.72 -2.63 -2.26
N GLY A 444 -36.06 -3.38 -1.22
CA GLY A 444 -35.34 -4.59 -0.83
C GLY A 444 -34.32 -4.34 0.27
N THR A 445 -33.30 -5.21 0.36
CA THR A 445 -32.31 -5.21 1.43
C THR A 445 -30.89 -5.12 0.87
N MET A 446 -30.04 -4.35 1.55
CA MET A 446 -28.60 -4.33 1.38
C MET A 446 -27.94 -4.99 2.59
N ILE A 447 -27.10 -5.99 2.35
CA ILE A 447 -26.26 -6.64 3.37
C ILE A 447 -24.82 -6.22 3.05
N ALA A 448 -24.16 -5.51 3.95
CA ALA A 448 -22.82 -4.98 3.69
C ALA A 448 -21.85 -5.38 4.78
N THR A 449 -20.66 -5.80 4.36
CA THR A 449 -19.51 -5.87 5.27
C THR A 449 -19.12 -4.44 5.63
N ILE A 450 -19.02 -4.16 6.92
CA ILE A 450 -18.69 -2.83 7.44
C ILE A 450 -17.34 -2.81 8.17
N PHE A 451 -16.87 -3.96 8.65
CA PHE A 451 -15.56 -4.08 9.27
C PHE A 451 -15.03 -5.52 9.16
N ARG A 452 -13.73 -5.67 8.96
CA ARG A 452 -13.03 -6.97 8.97
C ARG A 452 -11.72 -6.83 9.73
N GLN A 453 -11.56 -7.57 10.81
CA GLN A 453 -10.31 -7.62 11.59
C GLN A 453 -10.45 -8.75 12.59
N ASP A 454 -9.36 -9.39 13.03
CA ASP A 454 -9.42 -10.32 14.16
C ASP A 454 -9.64 -9.57 15.49
N PHE A 455 -10.89 -9.50 15.98
CA PHE A 455 -11.24 -8.76 17.21
C PHE A 455 -10.69 -9.40 18.49
N SER A 456 -10.10 -10.60 18.40
CA SER A 456 -9.44 -11.21 19.55
C SER A 456 -8.02 -10.69 19.79
N ARG A 457 -7.46 -9.93 18.84
CA ARG A 457 -6.18 -9.23 19.01
C ARG A 457 -6.44 -7.89 19.68
N GLY A 458 -5.65 -7.57 20.70
CA GLY A 458 -5.64 -6.24 21.28
C GLY A 458 -5.22 -5.20 20.24
N ASP A 459 -5.69 -3.97 20.38
CA ASP A 459 -5.28 -2.87 19.50
C ASP A 459 -3.75 -2.84 19.42
N PRO A 460 -3.16 -2.59 18.23
CA PRO A 460 -1.75 -2.25 18.20
C PRO A 460 -1.54 -1.07 19.16
N PRO A 461 -0.50 -1.09 20.00
CA PRO A 461 -0.21 0.06 20.85
C PRO A 461 -0.14 1.28 19.94
N SER A 462 -0.92 2.31 20.26
CA SER A 462 -0.83 3.59 19.58
C SER A 462 0.63 4.00 19.53
N ALA A 463 1.15 4.30 18.35
CA ALA A 463 2.44 4.96 18.24
C ALA A 463 2.32 6.31 18.97
N GLU A 464 2.89 6.39 20.16
CA GLU A 464 3.15 7.65 20.86
C GLU A 464 4.21 8.47 20.13
#